data_AF-A0A8S2N253-F1
#
_entry.id   AF-A0A8S2N253-F1
#
_cell.length_a   1.000
_cell.length_b   1.000
_cell.length_c   1.000
_cell.angle_alpha   90.00
_cell.angle_beta   90.00
_cell.angle_gamma   90.00
#
_symmetry.space_group_name_H-M   'P 1'
#
loop_
_entity.id
_entity.type
_entity.pdbx_description
1 polymer ?
#
loop_
_entity_poly.entity_id
_entity_poly.type
_entity_poly.pdbx_seq_one_letter_code
_entity_poly.pdbx_strand_id
1 'polypeptide(L)'
;MILFPISCLLIVIFALEHRRVSCMINLWHGHFASPVPLDFFTHSDRKFVAVTFAICANELLEIINQTLNGSTPPEHGIILIYLQRILQVLAMGFRYYPILVAVNRNSSFSLTLGTLYIWLEFPVTIIQQGLCQSKYYSTMENMNRSSTELLLRYYGTGSFLVIIELVTDIPGYFCFAYISVKLPILLFDKICRRRIQVPYSKILTREEQALIKVTQTNSVEMVYVRNLSLTHKHRSNQNNIFARFIPKMIYEWRDDFRFSSRVLCIYSSIFLLLYFTLIQTCVQLLPYMDLFQRGLQEIIDLWFGNRAKSSFSVPHFIRPFMLAVVIATIVIIGQLSVLLTGIRRNLLQAFRGDDCEIPRVQRLSYVNSAIGNFHFAGYLIGYVVWVFKEIIFYNHPTLKMNATLW
;
A
#
# COMPACT_ATOMS: atom_id res chain seq x y z
N MET A 1 -6.42 -1.69 -19.39
CA MET A 1 -7.73 -1.22 -19.94
C MET A 1 -8.58 -2.35 -20.55
N ILE A 2 -8.00 -3.39 -21.15
CA ILE A 2 -8.75 -4.46 -21.87
C ILE A 2 -9.86 -5.10 -21.01
N LEU A 3 -9.62 -5.31 -19.71
CA LEU A 3 -10.57 -5.99 -18.81
C LEU A 3 -11.57 -5.06 -18.11
N PHE A 4 -11.48 -3.75 -18.35
CA PHE A 4 -12.42 -2.77 -17.80
C PHE A 4 -13.90 -3.07 -18.13
N PRO A 5 -14.31 -3.35 -19.39
CA PRO A 5 -15.72 -3.66 -19.70
C PRO A 5 -16.22 -4.91 -18.96
N ILE A 6 -15.36 -5.91 -18.76
CA ILE A 6 -15.71 -7.11 -17.99
C ILE A 6 -15.92 -6.76 -16.51
N SER A 7 -15.06 -5.91 -15.93
CA SER A 7 -15.25 -5.44 -14.55
C SER A 7 -16.59 -4.70 -14.37
N CYS A 8 -16.95 -3.80 -15.29
CA CYS A 8 -18.24 -3.10 -15.28
C CYS A 8 -19.42 -4.06 -15.39
N LEU A 9 -19.34 -5.06 -16.28
CA LEU A 9 -20.36 -6.09 -16.42
C LEU A 9 -20.55 -6.90 -15.11
N LEU A 10 -19.45 -7.26 -14.44
CA LEU A 10 -19.50 -7.95 -13.14
C LEU A 10 -20.13 -7.08 -12.04
N ILE A 11 -19.86 -5.78 -12.02
CA ILE A 11 -20.51 -4.85 -11.07
C ILE A 11 -22.02 -4.85 -11.27
N VAL A 12 -22.48 -4.78 -12.52
CA VAL A 12 -23.92 -4.84 -12.84
C VAL A 12 -24.52 -6.18 -12.42
N ILE A 13 -23.84 -7.31 -12.70
CA ILE A 13 -24.28 -8.65 -12.27
C ILE A 13 -24.41 -8.70 -10.74
N PHE A 14 -23.41 -8.21 -10.00
CA PHE A 14 -23.47 -8.20 -8.53
C PHE A 14 -24.55 -7.28 -7.99
N ALA A 15 -24.82 -6.13 -8.63
CA ALA A 15 -25.92 -5.26 -8.27
C ALA A 15 -27.28 -5.92 -8.49
N LEU A 16 -27.48 -6.63 -9.61
CA LEU A 16 -28.69 -7.42 -9.87
C LEU A 16 -28.84 -8.56 -8.85
N GLU A 17 -27.76 -9.28 -8.55
CA GLU A 17 -27.77 -10.34 -7.53
C GLU A 17 -28.07 -9.75 -6.14
N HIS A 18 -27.55 -8.57 -5.81
CA HIS A 18 -27.81 -7.87 -4.54
C HIS A 18 -29.28 -7.48 -4.42
N ARG A 19 -29.87 -6.97 -5.51
CA ARG A 19 -31.30 -6.67 -5.58
C ARG A 19 -32.16 -7.92 -5.40
N ARG A 20 -31.83 -9.02 -6.07
CA ARG A 20 -32.59 -10.28 -5.95
C ARG A 20 -32.67 -10.77 -4.50
N VAL A 21 -31.55 -10.73 -3.78
CA VAL A 21 -31.51 -11.11 -2.36
C VAL A 21 -32.26 -10.11 -1.48
N SER A 22 -32.16 -8.81 -1.77
CA SER A 22 -32.80 -7.75 -0.96
C SER A 22 -34.31 -7.64 -1.16
N CYS A 23 -34.81 -7.81 -2.40
CA CYS A 23 -36.24 -7.80 -2.71
C CYS A 23 -37.00 -8.94 -2.03
N MET A 24 -36.34 -10.06 -1.75
CA MET A 24 -36.92 -11.13 -0.94
C MET A 24 -37.16 -10.72 0.52
N ILE A 25 -36.45 -9.71 1.01
CA ILE A 25 -36.48 -9.30 2.42
C ILE A 25 -37.38 -8.06 2.62
N ASN A 26 -37.32 -7.07 1.72
CA ASN A 26 -38.08 -5.83 1.84
C ASN A 26 -38.83 -5.54 0.55
N LEU A 27 -40.15 -5.73 0.57
CA LEU A 27 -40.90 -5.92 -0.67
C LEU A 27 -40.91 -4.70 -1.60
N TRP A 28 -40.77 -3.43 -1.18
CA TRP A 28 -41.02 -2.32 -2.14
C TRP A 28 -40.32 -0.95 -1.98
N HIS A 29 -39.35 -0.75 -1.07
CA HIS A 29 -38.78 0.61 -0.86
C HIS A 29 -37.24 0.71 -0.97
N GLY A 30 -36.60 -0.27 -1.61
CA GLY A 30 -35.13 -0.28 -1.76
C GLY A 30 -34.66 0.56 -2.95
N HIS A 31 -33.93 1.65 -2.68
CA HIS A 31 -33.15 2.36 -3.70
C HIS A 31 -32.11 1.41 -4.32
N PHE A 32 -31.77 1.62 -5.60
CA PHE A 32 -30.73 0.84 -6.29
C PHE A 32 -29.34 1.18 -5.70
N ALA A 33 -29.01 0.55 -4.58
CA ALA A 33 -27.71 0.66 -3.96
C ALA A 33 -26.74 -0.33 -4.60
N SER A 34 -25.60 0.19 -5.08
CA SER A 34 -24.47 -0.64 -5.52
C SER A 34 -24.00 -1.51 -4.35
N PRO A 35 -23.63 -2.78 -4.58
CA PRO A 35 -23.18 -3.65 -3.50
C PRO A 35 -21.95 -3.05 -2.82
N VAL A 36 -21.97 -2.93 -1.50
CA VAL A 36 -20.82 -2.37 -0.78
C VAL A 36 -19.60 -3.26 -1.04
N PRO A 37 -18.51 -2.74 -1.64
CA PRO A 37 -17.38 -3.56 -2.06
C PRO A 37 -16.62 -4.09 -0.86
N LEU A 38 -16.63 -3.35 0.24
CA LEU A 38 -15.90 -3.68 1.43
C LEU A 38 -16.56 -3.05 2.63
N ASP A 39 -16.75 -3.85 3.67
CA ASP A 39 -17.04 -3.33 5.00
C ASP A 39 -15.77 -3.36 5.85
N PHE A 40 -15.27 -2.16 6.19
CA PHE A 40 -14.06 -1.99 7.01
C PHE A 40 -14.28 -2.36 8.49
N PHE A 41 -15.53 -2.52 8.92
CA PHE A 41 -15.91 -2.87 10.28
C PHE A 41 -16.15 -4.36 10.44
N THR A 42 -16.52 -5.07 9.37
CA THR A 42 -16.71 -6.52 9.44
C THR A 42 -15.41 -7.32 9.52
N HIS A 43 -15.52 -8.56 10.00
CA HIS A 43 -14.45 -9.55 10.05
C HIS A 43 -14.11 -10.17 8.68
N SER A 44 -14.21 -9.39 7.59
CA SER A 44 -13.72 -9.81 6.27
C SER A 44 -12.23 -10.16 6.32
N ASP A 45 -11.74 -10.93 5.34
CA ASP A 45 -10.33 -11.33 5.23
C ASP A 45 -9.42 -10.09 5.07
N ARG A 46 -9.05 -9.47 6.19
CA ARG A 46 -8.37 -8.16 6.23
C ARG A 46 -7.07 -8.16 5.44
N LYS A 47 -6.36 -9.29 5.42
CA LYS A 47 -5.13 -9.49 4.64
C LYS A 47 -5.40 -9.38 3.14
N PHE A 48 -6.48 -10.00 2.67
CA PHE A 48 -6.86 -9.95 1.26
C PHE A 48 -7.13 -8.52 0.82
N VAL A 49 -7.93 -7.81 1.61
CA VAL A 49 -8.26 -6.42 1.34
C VAL A 49 -7.00 -5.54 1.34
N ALA A 50 -6.11 -5.72 2.32
CA ALA A 50 -4.87 -4.96 2.39
C ALA A 50 -3.93 -5.20 1.20
N VAL A 51 -3.91 -6.43 0.67
CA VAL A 51 -3.17 -6.77 -0.56
C VAL A 51 -3.79 -6.10 -1.78
N THR A 52 -5.11 -6.14 -1.93
CA THR A 52 -5.81 -5.44 -3.04
C THR A 52 -5.53 -3.94 -3.01
N PHE A 53 -5.58 -3.31 -1.82
CA PHE A 53 -5.24 -1.89 -1.67
C PHE A 53 -3.77 -1.57 -1.95
N ALA A 54 -2.86 -2.51 -1.67
CA ALA A 54 -1.44 -2.33 -2.02
C ALA A 54 -1.25 -2.33 -3.54
N ILE A 55 -1.87 -3.27 -4.26
CA ILE A 55 -1.89 -3.25 -5.74
C ILE A 55 -2.44 -1.91 -6.23
N CYS A 56 -3.53 -1.44 -5.61
CA CYS A 56 -4.09 -0.16 -5.99
C CYS A 56 -3.16 1.04 -5.75
N ALA A 57 -2.33 0.99 -4.70
CA ALA A 57 -1.33 2.02 -4.47
C ALA A 57 -0.21 1.97 -5.52
N ASN A 58 0.15 0.77 -6.00
CA ASN A 58 1.18 0.60 -7.01
C ASN A 58 0.80 1.25 -8.35
N GLU A 59 -0.37 0.93 -8.91
CA GLU A 59 -0.75 1.50 -10.21
C GLU A 59 -1.05 3.01 -10.09
N LEU A 60 -1.51 3.50 -8.93
CA LEU A 60 -1.66 4.93 -8.69
C LEU A 60 -0.31 5.66 -8.80
N LEU A 61 0.76 5.06 -8.26
CA LEU A 61 2.10 5.61 -8.34
C LEU A 61 2.63 5.64 -9.77
N GLU A 62 2.30 4.63 -10.57
CA GLU A 62 2.59 4.61 -12.00
C GLU A 62 1.85 5.75 -12.74
N ILE A 63 0.57 5.98 -12.44
CA ILE A 63 -0.19 7.11 -13.00
C ILE A 63 0.44 8.45 -12.59
N ILE A 64 0.88 8.60 -11.33
CA ILE A 64 1.56 9.80 -10.85
C ILE A 64 2.88 10.00 -11.62
N ASN A 65 3.70 8.97 -11.75
CA ASN A 65 4.97 9.04 -12.48
C ASN A 65 4.76 9.40 -13.96
N GLN A 66 3.75 8.82 -14.62
CA GLN A 66 3.38 9.18 -16.00
C GLN A 66 2.86 10.62 -16.10
N THR A 67 2.28 11.16 -15.04
CA THR A 67 1.78 12.54 -15.00
C THR A 67 2.93 13.54 -14.80
N LEU A 68 3.90 13.20 -13.95
CA LEU A 68 5.07 14.04 -13.67
C LEU A 68 6.11 14.02 -14.80
N ASN A 69 6.33 12.85 -15.41
CA ASN A 69 7.37 12.67 -16.42
C ASN A 69 6.82 12.72 -17.86
N GLY A 70 5.51 12.67 -18.04
CA GLY A 70 4.89 12.66 -19.36
C GLY A 70 5.07 13.99 -20.05
N SER A 71 5.79 14.00 -21.17
CA SER A 71 5.78 15.13 -22.11
C SER A 71 4.37 15.26 -22.66
N THR A 72 3.66 16.30 -22.25
CA THR A 72 2.31 16.59 -22.77
C THR A 72 2.43 16.87 -24.27
N PRO A 73 1.78 16.10 -25.16
CA PRO A 73 1.77 16.45 -26.56
C PRO A 73 1.20 17.87 -26.69
N PRO A 74 1.84 18.77 -27.46
CA PRO A 74 1.50 20.20 -27.48
C PRO A 74 0.05 20.46 -27.92
N GLU A 75 -0.59 19.48 -28.56
CA GLU A 75 -1.95 19.57 -29.08
C GLU A 75 -3.05 19.36 -28.04
N HIS A 76 -2.75 18.75 -26.88
CA HIS A 76 -3.76 18.45 -25.87
C HIS A 76 -3.68 19.44 -24.72
N GLY A 77 -4.76 20.20 -24.48
CA GLY A 77 -4.84 21.14 -23.36
C GLY A 77 -4.61 20.46 -22.01
N ILE A 78 -3.91 21.15 -21.09
CA ILE A 78 -3.54 20.67 -19.75
C ILE A 78 -4.76 20.09 -18.99
N ILE A 79 -5.92 20.73 -19.11
CA ILE A 79 -7.17 20.31 -18.44
C ILE A 79 -7.59 18.90 -18.89
N LEU A 80 -7.48 18.59 -20.18
CA LEU A 80 -7.89 17.29 -20.72
C LEU A 80 -6.98 16.17 -20.19
N ILE A 81 -5.69 16.45 -20.03
CA ILE A 81 -4.72 15.51 -19.45
C ILE A 81 -5.08 15.22 -17.99
N TYR A 82 -5.32 16.24 -17.17
CA TYR A 82 -5.74 16.02 -15.78
C TYR A 82 -7.06 15.25 -15.68
N LEU A 83 -8.04 15.58 -16.52
CA LEU A 83 -9.32 14.85 -16.57
C LEU A 83 -9.10 13.37 -16.94
N GLN A 84 -8.23 13.10 -17.92
CA GLN A 84 -7.85 11.75 -18.30
C GLN A 84 -7.18 11.00 -17.13
N ARG A 85 -6.31 11.64 -16.36
CA ARG A 85 -5.68 11.04 -15.18
C ARG A 85 -6.67 10.74 -14.06
N ILE A 86 -7.61 11.66 -13.80
CA ILE A 86 -8.69 11.41 -12.83
C ILE A 86 -9.55 10.22 -13.28
N LEU A 87 -9.89 10.15 -14.57
CA LEU A 87 -10.65 9.05 -15.13
C LEU A 87 -9.89 7.71 -15.06
N GLN A 88 -8.56 7.71 -15.24
CA GLN A 88 -7.72 6.53 -15.06
C GLN A 88 -7.76 6.01 -13.62
N VAL A 89 -7.63 6.91 -12.62
CA VAL A 89 -7.73 6.53 -11.20
C VAL A 89 -9.12 5.97 -10.87
N LEU A 90 -10.18 6.55 -11.45
CA LEU A 90 -11.53 6.05 -11.28
C LEU A 90 -11.72 4.66 -11.93
N ALA A 91 -11.24 4.49 -13.17
CA ALA A 91 -11.32 3.22 -13.91
C ALA A 91 -10.56 2.10 -13.20
N MET A 92 -9.43 2.43 -12.58
CA MET A 92 -8.67 1.54 -11.73
C MET A 92 -9.47 1.10 -10.49
N GLY A 93 -10.17 2.02 -9.82
CA GLY A 93 -11.07 1.68 -8.72
C GLY A 93 -12.15 0.68 -9.15
N PHE A 94 -12.75 0.89 -10.32
CA PHE A 94 -13.75 -0.03 -10.88
C PHE A 94 -13.20 -1.40 -11.27
N ARG A 95 -11.95 -1.47 -11.73
CA ARG A 95 -11.26 -2.73 -12.06
C ARG A 95 -11.17 -3.68 -10.86
N TYR A 96 -10.82 -3.17 -9.68
CA TYR A 96 -10.67 -3.97 -8.46
C TYR A 96 -11.97 -4.10 -7.63
N TYR A 97 -12.98 -3.29 -7.93
CA TYR A 97 -14.29 -3.35 -7.27
C TYR A 97 -14.93 -4.75 -7.27
N PRO A 98 -15.07 -5.48 -8.39
CA PRO A 98 -15.72 -6.79 -8.39
C PRO A 98 -14.97 -7.82 -7.53
N ILE A 99 -13.65 -7.72 -7.42
CA ILE A 99 -12.82 -8.59 -6.58
C ILE A 99 -13.18 -8.39 -5.10
N LEU A 100 -13.29 -7.13 -4.67
CA LEU A 100 -13.66 -6.79 -3.29
C LEU A 100 -15.10 -7.21 -2.98
N VAL A 101 -16.05 -6.93 -3.87
CA VAL A 101 -17.46 -7.35 -3.73
C VAL A 101 -17.57 -8.86 -3.58
N ALA A 102 -16.81 -9.62 -4.37
CA ALA A 102 -16.85 -11.08 -4.33
C ALA A 102 -16.46 -11.65 -2.97
N VAL A 103 -15.40 -11.10 -2.36
CA VAL A 103 -14.97 -11.50 -1.01
C VAL A 103 -15.94 -11.02 0.06
N ASN A 104 -16.42 -9.78 -0.03
CA ASN A 104 -17.35 -9.24 0.97
C ASN A 104 -18.66 -10.02 1.01
N ARG A 105 -19.20 -10.39 -0.16
CA ARG A 105 -20.45 -11.14 -0.26
C ARG A 105 -20.30 -12.60 0.15
N ASN A 106 -19.14 -13.21 -0.09
CA ASN A 106 -18.83 -14.59 0.29
C ASN A 106 -19.91 -15.61 -0.17
N SER A 107 -20.54 -15.37 -1.32
CA SER A 107 -21.44 -16.31 -1.99
C SER A 107 -20.65 -17.15 -2.98
N SER A 108 -20.97 -18.44 -3.14
CA SER A 108 -20.23 -19.30 -4.08
C SER A 108 -20.28 -18.77 -5.51
N PHE A 109 -21.43 -18.23 -5.94
CA PHE A 109 -21.56 -17.61 -7.26
C PHE A 109 -20.64 -16.40 -7.44
N SER A 110 -20.62 -15.49 -6.47
CA SER A 110 -19.79 -14.28 -6.54
C SER A 110 -18.29 -14.60 -6.46
N LEU A 111 -17.91 -15.58 -5.62
CA LEU A 111 -16.53 -16.09 -5.55
C LEU A 111 -16.09 -16.78 -6.85
N THR A 112 -16.96 -17.56 -7.51
CA THR A 112 -16.64 -18.17 -8.81
C THR A 112 -16.38 -17.09 -9.86
N LEU A 113 -17.26 -16.09 -9.97
CA LEU A 113 -17.08 -14.99 -10.93
C LEU A 113 -15.81 -14.17 -10.62
N GLY A 114 -15.57 -13.85 -9.34
CA GLY A 114 -14.36 -13.16 -8.92
C GLY A 114 -13.08 -13.96 -9.20
N THR A 115 -13.14 -15.29 -9.04
CA THR A 115 -12.02 -16.20 -9.34
C THR A 115 -11.72 -16.25 -10.84
N LEU A 116 -12.76 -16.41 -11.67
CA LEU A 116 -12.61 -16.38 -13.13
C LEU A 116 -12.05 -15.03 -13.59
N TYR A 117 -12.54 -13.93 -13.02
CA TYR A 117 -12.05 -12.59 -13.32
C TYR A 117 -10.55 -12.43 -13.01
N ILE A 118 -10.11 -12.80 -11.80
CA ILE A 118 -8.69 -12.67 -11.44
C ILE A 118 -7.80 -13.62 -12.24
N TRP A 119 -8.28 -14.81 -12.59
CA TRP A 119 -7.54 -15.75 -13.45
C TRP A 119 -7.42 -15.29 -14.89
N LEU A 120 -8.31 -14.43 -15.38
CA LEU A 120 -8.14 -13.73 -16.66
C LEU A 120 -7.21 -12.52 -16.52
N GLU A 121 -7.38 -11.74 -15.45
CA GLU A 121 -6.59 -10.54 -15.16
C GLU A 121 -5.11 -10.82 -14.94
N PHE A 122 -4.79 -11.89 -14.21
CA PHE A 122 -3.42 -12.19 -13.81
C PHE A 122 -2.50 -12.49 -15.00
N PRO A 123 -2.83 -13.43 -15.91
CA PRO A 123 -2.03 -13.67 -17.11
C PRO A 123 -1.95 -12.45 -18.03
N VAL A 124 -3.06 -11.71 -18.20
CA VAL A 124 -3.06 -10.49 -19.02
C VAL A 124 -2.09 -9.45 -18.46
N THR A 125 -2.07 -9.28 -17.13
CA THR A 125 -1.15 -8.36 -16.45
C THR A 125 0.30 -8.82 -16.60
N ILE A 126 0.58 -10.12 -16.42
CA ILE A 126 1.93 -10.69 -16.64
C ILE A 126 2.38 -10.51 -18.09
N ILE A 127 1.51 -10.76 -19.07
CA ILE A 127 1.86 -10.60 -20.48
C ILE A 127 2.12 -9.13 -20.79
N GLN A 128 1.26 -8.21 -20.33
CA GLN A 128 1.42 -6.78 -20.58
C GLN A 128 2.70 -6.22 -19.98
N GLN A 129 3.03 -6.61 -18.75
CA GLN A 129 4.28 -6.20 -18.09
C GLN A 129 5.49 -6.96 -18.66
N GLY A 130 5.31 -8.21 -19.06
CA GLY A 130 6.35 -9.06 -19.64
C GLY A 130 6.73 -8.72 -21.09
N LEU A 131 5.93 -7.91 -21.79
CA LEU A 131 6.25 -7.42 -23.15
C LEU A 131 7.44 -6.43 -23.20
N CYS A 132 8.21 -6.29 -22.10
CA CYS A 132 9.52 -5.65 -22.02
C CYS A 132 9.57 -4.26 -22.70
N GLN A 133 8.51 -3.46 -22.56
CA GLN A 133 8.58 -2.06 -22.95
C GLN A 133 9.37 -1.31 -21.88
N SER A 134 10.67 -1.15 -22.12
CA SER A 134 11.57 -0.57 -21.13
C SER A 134 11.07 0.82 -20.70
N LYS A 135 10.61 0.94 -19.45
CA LYS A 135 10.20 2.23 -18.87
C LYS A 135 11.38 3.21 -18.70
N TYR A 136 12.61 2.71 -18.78
CA TYR A 136 13.84 3.46 -18.50
C TYR A 136 14.45 4.16 -19.71
N TYR A 137 14.15 3.70 -20.92
CA TYR A 137 14.53 4.40 -22.14
C TYR A 137 13.28 5.14 -22.63
N SER A 138 13.28 6.46 -22.55
CA SER A 138 12.28 7.23 -23.29
C SER A 138 12.45 6.93 -24.78
N THR A 139 11.35 6.97 -25.54
CA THR A 139 11.36 6.86 -27.00
C THR A 139 12.44 7.78 -27.57
N MET A 140 13.28 7.23 -28.46
CA MET A 140 14.55 7.82 -28.91
C MET A 140 14.46 9.21 -29.56
N GLU A 141 13.25 9.69 -29.88
CA GLU A 141 13.05 10.95 -30.59
C GLU A 141 13.55 12.20 -29.84
N ASN A 142 13.62 12.18 -28.51
CA ASN A 142 13.89 13.39 -27.71
C ASN A 142 15.12 13.32 -26.78
N MET A 143 15.90 12.24 -26.78
CA MET A 143 17.07 12.15 -25.90
C MET A 143 18.35 12.61 -26.59
N ASN A 144 19.10 13.49 -25.89
CA ASN A 144 20.49 13.77 -26.19
C ASN A 144 21.31 12.47 -26.21
N ARG A 145 22.12 12.28 -27.26
CA ARG A 145 23.01 11.11 -27.41
C ARG A 145 23.87 10.81 -26.18
N SER A 146 24.28 11.84 -25.44
CA SER A 146 25.07 11.69 -24.22
C SER A 146 24.31 11.01 -23.08
N SER A 147 23.01 11.31 -22.93
CA SER A 147 22.16 10.72 -21.90
C SER A 147 21.85 9.25 -22.20
N THR A 148 21.59 8.91 -23.46
CA THR A 148 21.32 7.51 -23.86
C THR A 148 22.54 6.63 -23.67
N GLU A 149 23.74 7.10 -24.07
CA GLU A 149 24.98 6.35 -23.86
C GLU A 149 25.24 6.07 -22.38
N LEU A 150 24.98 7.05 -21.51
CA LEU A 150 25.11 6.87 -20.07
C LEU A 150 24.12 5.84 -19.51
N LEU A 151 22.84 5.93 -19.88
CA LEU A 151 21.81 4.99 -19.43
C LEU A 151 22.08 3.58 -19.97
N LEU A 152 22.57 3.44 -21.20
CA LEU A 152 22.99 2.16 -21.79
C LEU A 152 24.20 1.58 -21.07
N ARG A 153 25.18 2.40 -20.69
CA ARG A 153 26.35 1.94 -19.94
C ARG A 153 25.97 1.46 -18.54
N TYR A 154 25.00 2.11 -17.90
CA TYR A 154 24.60 1.80 -16.54
C TYR A 154 23.59 0.65 -16.46
N TYR A 155 22.52 0.68 -17.25
CA TYR A 155 21.49 -0.37 -17.26
C TYR A 155 21.83 -1.54 -18.21
N GLY A 156 22.91 -1.45 -18.98
CA GLY A 156 23.27 -2.45 -19.98
C GLY A 156 22.18 -2.61 -21.05
N THR A 157 22.23 -3.74 -21.76
CA THR A 157 21.19 -4.15 -22.70
C THR A 157 20.74 -5.58 -22.39
N GLY A 158 19.50 -5.92 -22.75
CA GLY A 158 18.98 -7.28 -22.61
C GLY A 158 18.67 -7.67 -21.15
N SER A 159 19.39 -8.67 -20.63
CA SER A 159 19.02 -9.39 -19.40
C SER A 159 19.08 -8.56 -18.12
N PHE A 160 20.00 -7.59 -18.01
CA PHE A 160 20.11 -6.76 -16.80
C PHE A 160 18.91 -5.82 -16.63
N LEU A 161 18.39 -5.29 -17.74
CA LEU A 161 17.18 -4.46 -17.71
C LEU A 161 15.97 -5.27 -17.26
N VAL A 162 15.84 -6.51 -17.76
CA VAL A 162 14.79 -7.44 -17.33
C VAL A 162 14.89 -7.73 -15.83
N ILE A 163 16.10 -7.88 -15.28
CA ILE A 163 16.30 -8.07 -13.83
C ILE A 163 15.84 -6.83 -13.07
N ILE A 164 16.20 -5.63 -13.51
CA ILE A 164 15.77 -4.38 -12.85
C ILE A 164 14.25 -4.25 -12.85
N GLU A 165 13.62 -4.46 -14.02
CA GLU A 165 12.17 -4.38 -14.19
C GLU A 165 11.45 -5.45 -13.36
N LEU A 166 12.01 -6.66 -13.30
CA LEU A 166 11.50 -7.70 -12.42
C LEU A 166 11.59 -7.24 -10.96
N VAL A 167 12.73 -6.72 -10.51
CA VAL A 167 12.91 -6.25 -9.13
C VAL A 167 11.93 -5.12 -8.78
N THR A 168 11.61 -4.23 -9.72
CA THR A 168 10.65 -3.15 -9.48
C THR A 168 9.22 -3.67 -9.34
N ASP A 169 8.86 -4.70 -10.11
CA ASP A 169 7.49 -5.18 -10.20
C ASP A 169 7.20 -6.41 -9.31
N ILE A 170 8.23 -7.02 -8.72
CA ILE A 170 8.15 -8.20 -7.82
C ILE A 170 7.02 -8.09 -6.77
N PRO A 171 6.88 -6.99 -6.00
CA PRO A 171 5.82 -6.91 -4.98
C PRO A 171 4.42 -6.95 -5.60
N GLY A 172 4.24 -6.29 -6.76
CA GLY A 172 3.00 -6.32 -7.51
C GLY A 172 2.64 -7.75 -7.93
N TYR A 173 3.59 -8.48 -8.51
CA TYR A 173 3.39 -9.88 -8.89
C TYR A 173 3.04 -10.78 -7.70
N PHE A 174 3.71 -10.61 -6.56
CA PHE A 174 3.37 -11.36 -5.34
C PHE A 174 1.98 -11.04 -4.82
N CYS A 175 1.57 -9.77 -4.83
CA CYS A 175 0.23 -9.37 -4.44
C CYS A 175 -0.83 -9.99 -5.37
N PHE A 176 -0.63 -9.94 -6.69
CA PHE A 176 -1.54 -10.57 -7.64
C PHE A 176 -1.58 -12.09 -7.51
N ALA A 177 -0.43 -12.74 -7.36
CA ALA A 177 -0.33 -14.18 -7.14
C ALA A 177 -1.09 -14.59 -5.86
N TYR A 178 -0.95 -13.79 -4.78
CA TYR A 178 -1.70 -14.00 -3.55
C TYR A 178 -3.22 -13.93 -3.78
N ILE A 179 -3.73 -12.91 -4.48
CA ILE A 179 -5.17 -12.79 -4.78
C ILE A 179 -5.65 -13.95 -5.67
N SER A 180 -4.87 -14.28 -6.70
CA SER A 180 -5.11 -15.38 -7.65
C SER A 180 -5.24 -16.74 -6.97
N VAL A 181 -4.46 -17.00 -5.92
CA VAL A 181 -4.50 -18.25 -5.15
C VAL A 181 -5.55 -18.19 -4.04
N LYS A 182 -5.69 -17.06 -3.34
CA LYS A 182 -6.56 -16.94 -2.16
C LYS A 182 -8.05 -17.04 -2.51
N LEU A 183 -8.48 -16.45 -3.63
CA LEU A 183 -9.88 -16.51 -4.07
C LEU A 183 -10.38 -17.95 -4.33
N PRO A 184 -9.67 -18.79 -5.13
CA PRO A 184 -10.01 -20.20 -5.29
C PRO A 184 -10.04 -20.97 -3.97
N ILE A 185 -9.12 -20.70 -3.03
CA ILE A 185 -9.12 -21.34 -1.71
C ILE A 185 -10.40 -21.01 -0.96
N LEU A 186 -10.83 -19.74 -0.95
CA LEU A 186 -12.09 -19.33 -0.33
C LEU A 186 -13.31 -19.98 -0.98
N LEU A 187 -13.29 -20.10 -2.31
CA LEU A 187 -14.34 -20.81 -3.05
C LEU A 187 -14.39 -22.29 -2.69
N PHE A 188 -13.23 -22.95 -2.65
CA PHE A 188 -13.10 -24.36 -2.30
C PHE A 188 -13.57 -24.63 -0.87
N ASP A 189 -13.10 -23.85 0.10
CA ASP A 189 -13.55 -23.93 1.50
C ASP A 189 -15.06 -23.78 1.61
N LYS A 190 -15.66 -22.88 0.82
CA LYS A 190 -17.11 -22.67 0.81
C LYS A 190 -17.85 -23.88 0.26
N ILE A 191 -17.36 -24.48 -0.83
CA ILE A 191 -17.96 -25.68 -1.45
C ILE A 191 -17.83 -26.87 -0.51
N CYS A 192 -16.65 -27.09 0.08
CA CYS A 192 -16.39 -28.17 1.03
C CYS A 192 -17.24 -28.04 2.29
N ARG A 193 -17.34 -26.83 2.89
CA ARG A 193 -18.21 -26.60 4.05
C ARG A 193 -19.68 -26.85 3.73
N ARG A 194 -20.16 -26.47 2.54
CA ARG A 194 -21.54 -26.80 2.11
C ARG A 194 -21.77 -28.30 2.03
N ARG A 195 -20.82 -29.09 1.53
CA ARG A 195 -20.93 -30.56 1.53
C ARG A 195 -20.98 -31.14 2.94
N ILE A 196 -20.20 -30.58 3.87
CA ILE A 196 -20.09 -31.07 5.25
C ILE A 196 -21.26 -30.59 6.14
N GLN A 197 -21.89 -29.45 5.85
CA GLN A 197 -23.02 -28.95 6.64
C GLN A 197 -24.37 -29.61 6.33
N VAL A 198 -24.50 -30.28 5.19
CA VAL A 198 -25.75 -30.92 4.75
C VAL A 198 -26.18 -32.16 5.58
N PRO A 199 -25.34 -32.84 6.40
CA PRO A 199 -25.82 -33.84 7.35
C PRO A 199 -25.93 -33.36 8.81
N TYR A 200 -25.37 -32.19 9.18
CA TYR A 200 -25.17 -31.79 10.59
C TYR A 200 -25.95 -30.53 11.03
N SER A 201 -26.91 -30.04 10.22
CA SER A 201 -27.81 -28.96 10.65
C SER A 201 -28.90 -29.42 11.64
N LYS A 202 -28.52 -30.26 12.62
CA LYS A 202 -29.26 -30.36 13.88
C LYS A 202 -28.79 -29.20 14.77
N ILE A 203 -29.52 -28.10 14.66
CA ILE A 203 -29.85 -27.16 15.73
C ILE A 203 -28.65 -26.75 16.59
N LEU A 204 -27.81 -25.85 16.07
CA LEU A 204 -27.10 -24.94 16.97
C LEU A 204 -28.16 -24.00 17.56
N THR A 205 -28.28 -23.98 18.87
CA THR A 205 -29.25 -23.12 19.56
C THR A 205 -28.92 -21.65 19.30
N ARG A 206 -29.94 -20.79 19.34
CA ARG A 206 -29.79 -19.34 19.14
C ARG A 206 -28.78 -18.73 20.13
N GLU A 207 -28.65 -19.34 21.29
CA GLU A 207 -27.71 -19.02 22.35
C GLU A 207 -26.28 -19.39 21.98
N GLU A 208 -26.01 -20.56 21.39
CA GLU A 208 -24.66 -20.91 20.89
C GLU A 208 -24.24 -20.03 19.72
N GLN A 209 -25.17 -19.64 18.84
CA GLN A 209 -24.90 -18.65 17.79
C GLN A 209 -24.61 -17.26 18.35
N ALA A 210 -25.25 -16.88 19.46
CA ALA A 210 -24.94 -15.66 20.19
C ALA A 210 -23.60 -15.78 20.93
N LEU A 211 -23.31 -16.91 21.56
CA LEU A 211 -22.06 -17.18 22.27
C LEU A 211 -20.87 -17.23 21.32
N ILE A 212 -21.02 -17.76 20.10
CA ILE A 212 -19.99 -17.76 19.03
C ILE A 212 -19.77 -16.33 18.48
N LYS A 213 -20.82 -15.50 18.48
CA LYS A 213 -20.69 -14.07 18.16
C LYS A 213 -20.04 -13.28 19.29
N VAL A 214 -20.25 -13.66 20.54
CA VAL A 214 -19.70 -13.03 21.75
C VAL A 214 -18.27 -13.49 22.06
N THR A 215 -17.92 -14.74 21.70
CA THR A 215 -16.54 -15.28 21.77
C THR A 215 -15.66 -14.82 20.60
N GLN A 216 -16.14 -13.89 19.76
CA GLN A 216 -15.26 -13.17 18.85
C GLN A 216 -14.15 -12.49 19.67
N THR A 217 -12.91 -12.61 19.19
CA THR A 217 -11.65 -12.27 19.88
C THR A 217 -11.49 -10.81 20.33
N ASN A 218 -12.55 -9.99 20.22
CA ASN A 218 -12.56 -8.56 20.50
C ASN A 218 -13.68 -8.14 21.48
N SER A 219 -14.42 -9.07 22.10
CA SER A 219 -15.46 -8.70 23.08
C SER A 219 -14.84 -8.21 24.40
N VAL A 220 -15.49 -7.21 25.01
CA VAL A 220 -15.11 -6.66 26.33
C VAL A 220 -15.03 -7.77 27.39
N GLU A 221 -15.85 -8.81 27.22
CA GLU A 221 -15.91 -10.00 28.08
C GLU A 221 -14.63 -10.83 28.02
N MET A 222 -14.01 -11.01 26.85
CA MET A 222 -12.70 -11.69 26.72
C MET A 222 -11.57 -10.90 27.40
N VAL A 223 -11.61 -9.56 27.30
CA VAL A 223 -10.65 -8.68 28.00
C VAL A 223 -10.83 -8.79 29.52
N TYR A 224 -12.08 -8.89 30.00
CA TYR A 224 -12.39 -9.05 31.41
C TYR A 224 -11.93 -10.42 31.95
N VAL A 225 -12.24 -11.51 31.25
CA VAL A 225 -11.81 -12.88 31.59
C VAL A 225 -10.27 -13.02 31.55
N ARG A 226 -9.60 -12.34 30.62
CA ARG A 226 -8.13 -12.34 30.55
C ARG A 226 -7.50 -11.53 31.67
N ASN A 227 -8.06 -10.37 32.02
CA ASN A 227 -7.57 -9.59 33.16
C ASN A 227 -7.69 -10.39 34.46
N LEU A 228 -8.78 -11.14 34.63
CA LEU A 228 -8.95 -12.06 35.77
C LEU A 228 -7.87 -13.15 35.82
N SER A 229 -7.46 -13.72 34.68
CA SER A 229 -6.44 -14.77 34.62
C SER A 229 -5.00 -14.25 34.71
N LEU A 230 -4.74 -13.00 34.31
CA LEU A 230 -3.41 -12.38 34.38
C LEU A 230 -3.04 -11.87 35.78
N THR A 231 -4.02 -11.60 36.64
CA THR A 231 -3.76 -11.20 38.05
C THR A 231 -2.98 -12.27 38.82
N HIS A 232 -2.94 -13.52 38.32
CA HIS A 232 -2.32 -14.65 39.02
C HIS A 232 -0.87 -14.96 38.62
N LYS A 233 -0.32 -14.35 37.56
CA LYS A 233 1.06 -14.61 37.13
C LYS A 233 2.05 -13.63 37.76
N HIS A 234 2.66 -14.12 38.84
CA HIS A 234 3.78 -13.58 39.57
C HIS A 234 4.79 -12.83 38.67
N ARG A 235 5.00 -11.55 39.00
CA ARG A 235 6.02 -10.67 38.43
C ARG A 235 7.40 -11.26 38.73
N SER A 236 8.04 -11.91 37.74
CA SER A 236 9.46 -12.25 37.85
C SER A 236 10.28 -10.98 37.61
N ASN A 237 11.14 -10.66 38.58
CA ASN A 237 11.90 -9.43 38.66
C ASN A 237 13.17 -9.56 37.79
N GLN A 238 13.04 -9.44 36.47
CA GLN A 238 14.21 -9.39 35.57
C GLN A 238 14.67 -7.93 35.37
N ASN A 239 15.86 -7.64 35.90
CA ASN A 239 16.51 -6.33 35.95
C ASN A 239 17.30 -5.95 34.68
N ASN A 240 16.93 -6.46 33.50
CA ASN A 240 17.60 -6.06 32.26
C ASN A 240 16.96 -4.78 31.71
N ILE A 241 17.59 -3.64 32.01
CA ILE A 241 17.17 -2.30 31.55
C ILE A 241 17.05 -2.25 30.02
N PHE A 242 17.99 -2.86 29.28
CA PHE A 242 17.93 -2.95 27.81
C PHE A 242 16.76 -3.78 27.29
N ALA A 243 16.40 -4.87 27.98
CA ALA A 243 15.23 -5.67 27.65
C ALA A 243 13.90 -4.95 27.94
N ARG A 244 13.90 -3.80 28.62
CA ARG A 244 12.70 -2.96 28.79
C ARG A 244 12.50 -1.94 27.68
N PHE A 245 13.55 -1.49 27.00
CA PHE A 245 13.44 -0.43 25.99
C PHE A 245 13.13 -0.98 24.59
N ILE A 246 13.77 -2.08 24.20
CA ILE A 246 13.61 -2.67 22.86
C ILE A 246 12.18 -3.17 22.60
N PRO A 247 11.54 -3.98 23.47
CA PRO A 247 10.16 -4.43 23.22
C PRO A 247 9.11 -3.35 23.45
N LYS A 248 9.46 -2.20 24.05
CA LYS A 248 8.55 -1.04 24.12
C LYS A 248 8.49 -0.29 22.79
N MET A 249 9.59 -0.26 22.02
CA MET A 249 9.60 0.33 20.68
C MET A 249 9.12 -0.63 19.60
N ILE A 250 9.36 -1.94 19.77
CA ILE A 250 8.98 -2.96 18.80
C ILE A 250 7.55 -3.43 19.09
N TYR A 251 6.72 -3.50 18.06
CA TYR A 251 5.34 -3.97 18.16
C TYR A 251 5.27 -5.36 18.81
N GLU A 252 4.81 -5.43 20.06
CA GLU A 252 4.53 -6.70 20.74
C GLU A 252 3.26 -7.31 20.16
N TRP A 253 3.33 -8.50 19.57
CA TRP A 253 2.15 -9.18 19.05
C TRP A 253 1.19 -9.55 20.19
N ARG A 254 -0.10 -9.26 20.01
CA ARG A 254 -1.16 -9.61 20.97
C ARG A 254 -2.30 -10.30 20.25
N ASP A 255 -2.63 -11.50 20.70
CA ASP A 255 -3.75 -12.31 20.18
C ASP A 255 -5.11 -11.60 20.23
N ASP A 256 -5.34 -10.81 21.29
CA ASP A 256 -6.64 -10.20 21.57
C ASP A 256 -6.86 -8.90 20.81
N PHE A 257 -5.81 -8.35 20.21
CA PHE A 257 -5.91 -7.07 19.53
C PHE A 257 -5.73 -7.26 18.03
N ARG A 258 -6.72 -6.82 17.28
CA ARG A 258 -6.69 -6.87 15.82
C ARG A 258 -6.98 -5.50 15.26
N PHE A 259 -6.04 -4.95 14.50
CA PHE A 259 -6.23 -3.68 13.78
C PHE A 259 -7.42 -3.77 12.82
N SER A 260 -8.12 -2.64 12.65
CA SER A 260 -9.11 -2.49 11.59
C SER A 260 -8.46 -2.80 10.23
N SER A 261 -9.24 -3.40 9.31
CA SER A 261 -8.80 -3.64 7.94
C SER A 261 -8.29 -2.36 7.28
N ARG A 262 -8.87 -1.21 7.63
CA ARG A 262 -8.44 0.11 7.15
C ARG A 262 -6.97 0.40 7.48
N VAL A 263 -6.58 0.23 8.74
CA VAL A 263 -5.18 0.47 9.16
C VAL A 263 -4.24 -0.48 8.43
N LEU A 264 -4.63 -1.75 8.30
CA LEU A 264 -3.84 -2.73 7.56
C LEU A 264 -3.69 -2.37 6.08
N CYS A 265 -4.74 -1.87 5.43
CA CYS A 265 -4.68 -1.41 4.05
C CYS A 265 -3.70 -0.24 3.91
N ILE A 266 -3.82 0.77 4.78
CA ILE A 266 -2.96 1.95 4.74
C ILE A 266 -1.49 1.55 4.92
N TYR A 267 -1.17 0.72 5.91
CA TYR A 267 0.21 0.29 6.15
C TYR A 267 0.75 -0.58 5.01
N SER A 268 -0.06 -1.52 4.49
CA SER A 268 0.32 -2.35 3.34
C SER A 268 0.65 -1.50 2.11
N SER A 269 -0.20 -0.51 1.81
CA SER A 269 0.04 0.45 0.73
C SER A 269 1.29 1.30 0.98
N ILE A 270 1.54 1.77 2.20
CA ILE A 270 2.74 2.55 2.55
C ILE A 270 4.01 1.72 2.36
N PHE A 271 4.05 0.47 2.83
CA PHE A 271 5.24 -0.36 2.69
C PHE A 271 5.55 -0.70 1.23
N LEU A 272 4.52 -1.01 0.44
CA LEU A 272 4.69 -1.28 -0.98
C LEU A 272 5.16 -0.04 -1.74
N LEU A 273 4.57 1.11 -1.44
CA LEU A 273 4.99 2.37 -2.04
C LEU A 273 6.39 2.79 -1.58
N LEU A 274 6.76 2.57 -0.32
CA LEU A 274 8.12 2.83 0.19
C LEU A 274 9.15 1.98 -0.54
N TYR A 275 8.85 0.69 -0.76
CA TYR A 275 9.68 -0.20 -1.58
C TYR A 275 9.84 0.34 -3.00
N PHE A 276 8.74 0.74 -3.65
CA PHE A 276 8.81 1.28 -5.00
C PHE A 276 9.62 2.57 -5.05
N THR A 277 9.39 3.50 -4.12
CA THR A 277 10.16 4.75 -4.06
C THR A 277 11.64 4.50 -3.78
N LEU A 278 11.97 3.51 -2.94
CA LEU A 278 13.35 3.09 -2.67
C LEU A 278 14.01 2.60 -3.97
N ILE A 279 13.40 1.62 -4.63
CA ILE A 279 13.96 1.04 -5.85
C ILE A 279 14.02 2.09 -6.97
N GLN A 280 12.97 2.88 -7.16
CA GLN A 280 12.97 3.97 -8.14
C GLN A 280 14.09 4.97 -7.85
N THR A 281 14.33 5.33 -6.58
CA THR A 281 15.41 6.24 -6.20
C THR A 281 16.77 5.62 -6.50
N CYS A 282 16.99 4.36 -6.11
CA CYS A 282 18.25 3.65 -6.37
C CYS A 282 18.50 3.42 -7.86
N VAL A 283 17.46 3.17 -8.65
CA VAL A 283 17.60 2.90 -10.09
C VAL A 283 17.77 4.22 -10.84
N GLN A 284 16.91 5.21 -10.61
CA GLN A 284 16.91 6.45 -11.40
C GLN A 284 18.01 7.43 -11.00
N LEU A 285 18.35 7.59 -9.72
CA LEU A 285 19.33 8.61 -9.30
C LEU A 285 20.78 8.14 -9.38
N LEU A 286 21.07 6.84 -9.20
CA LEU A 286 22.45 6.35 -9.17
C LEU A 286 23.26 6.63 -10.45
N PRO A 287 22.72 6.50 -11.68
CA PRO A 287 23.45 6.85 -12.90
C PRO A 287 23.89 8.32 -12.94
N TYR A 288 23.10 9.22 -12.35
CA TYR A 288 23.39 10.65 -12.32
C TYR A 288 24.40 11.05 -11.23
N MET A 289 24.67 10.18 -10.26
CA MET A 289 25.64 10.48 -9.19
C MET A 289 27.07 10.63 -9.73
N ASP A 290 27.43 9.85 -10.75
CA ASP A 290 28.73 9.97 -11.41
C ASP A 290 28.86 11.29 -12.19
N LEU A 291 27.79 11.71 -12.88
CA LEU A 291 27.76 13.02 -13.55
C LEU A 291 27.86 14.15 -12.54
N PHE A 292 27.12 14.05 -11.43
CA PHE A 292 27.15 15.03 -10.36
C PHE A 292 28.55 15.12 -9.74
N GLN A 293 29.23 13.99 -9.53
CA GLN A 293 30.61 13.96 -9.04
C GLN A 293 31.57 14.69 -9.99
N ARG A 294 31.48 14.42 -11.30
CA ARG A 294 32.32 15.08 -12.32
C ARG A 294 32.03 16.57 -12.39
N GLY A 295 30.76 16.97 -12.41
CA GLY A 295 30.37 18.38 -12.42
C GLY A 295 30.88 19.14 -11.18
N LEU A 296 30.82 18.53 -10.00
CA LEU A 296 31.40 19.11 -8.79
C LEU A 296 32.92 19.24 -8.87
N GLN A 297 33.62 18.21 -9.38
CA GLN A 297 35.07 18.27 -9.57
C GLN A 297 35.45 19.41 -10.54
N GLU A 298 34.74 19.55 -11.65
CA GLU A 298 34.96 20.64 -12.62
C GLU A 298 34.75 22.02 -12.00
N ILE A 299 33.69 22.21 -11.20
CA ILE A 299 33.43 23.47 -10.50
C ILE A 299 34.55 23.78 -9.51
N ILE A 300 35.03 22.78 -8.76
CA ILE A 300 36.14 22.93 -7.81
C ILE A 300 37.43 23.32 -8.55
N ASP A 301 37.75 22.64 -9.64
CA ASP A 301 38.96 22.91 -10.43
C ASP A 301 38.92 24.31 -11.07
N LEU A 302 37.74 24.76 -11.52
CA LEU A 302 37.53 26.13 -12.00
C LEU A 302 37.73 27.16 -10.89
N TRP A 303 37.23 26.89 -9.68
CA TRP A 303 37.26 27.83 -8.56
C TRP A 303 38.67 28.02 -7.97
N PHE A 304 39.45 26.94 -7.84
CA PHE A 304 40.83 27.00 -7.33
C PHE A 304 41.85 27.49 -8.38
N GLY A 305 41.41 27.67 -9.62
CA GLY A 305 42.24 28.11 -10.73
C GLY A 305 43.18 27.01 -11.20
N ASN A 306 43.28 26.85 -12.53
CA ASN A 306 44.09 25.85 -13.25
C ASN A 306 45.60 25.77 -12.88
N ARG A 307 46.09 26.55 -11.90
CA ARG A 307 47.51 26.66 -11.54
C ARG A 307 48.04 25.48 -10.73
N ALA A 308 47.16 24.70 -10.13
CA ALA A 308 47.48 23.35 -9.68
C ALA A 308 46.23 22.53 -9.88
N LYS A 309 46.27 21.49 -10.74
CA LYS A 309 45.26 20.41 -10.68
C LYS A 309 45.10 20.08 -9.21
N SER A 310 43.94 20.39 -8.66
CA SER A 310 43.74 20.28 -7.23
C SER A 310 44.07 18.83 -6.88
N SER A 311 45.06 18.63 -6.00
CA SER A 311 45.41 17.27 -5.52
C SER A 311 44.24 16.62 -4.75
N PHE A 312 43.15 17.36 -4.59
CA PHE A 312 41.95 16.99 -3.90
C PHE A 312 40.95 16.33 -4.86
N SER A 313 41.00 14.99 -4.94
CA SER A 313 39.98 14.22 -5.62
C SER A 313 38.69 14.19 -4.80
N VAL A 314 37.56 14.63 -5.38
CA VAL A 314 36.25 14.50 -4.75
C VAL A 314 35.93 13.02 -4.49
N PRO A 315 35.53 12.63 -3.26
CA PRO A 315 35.23 11.24 -2.93
C PRO A 315 34.03 10.72 -3.71
N HIS A 316 33.98 9.42 -3.96
CA HIS A 316 32.87 8.79 -4.67
C HIS A 316 31.54 8.90 -3.90
N PHE A 317 30.53 9.55 -4.50
CA PHE A 317 29.23 9.82 -3.87
C PHE A 317 28.28 8.62 -3.83
N ILE A 318 28.52 7.56 -4.62
CA ILE A 318 27.64 6.38 -4.69
C ILE A 318 27.49 5.71 -3.31
N ARG A 319 28.59 5.48 -2.60
CA ARG A 319 28.56 4.81 -1.28
C ARG A 319 27.80 5.60 -0.22
N PRO A 320 28.09 6.90 0.03
CA PRO A 320 27.33 7.68 1.01
C PRO A 320 25.87 7.87 0.60
N PHE A 321 25.56 7.96 -0.70
CA PHE A 321 24.18 7.99 -1.18
C PHE A 321 23.41 6.71 -0.81
N MET A 322 23.97 5.53 -1.11
CA MET A 322 23.33 4.26 -0.77
C MET A 322 23.17 4.09 0.75
N LEU A 323 24.16 4.50 1.54
CA LEU A 323 24.08 4.52 3.00
C LEU A 323 22.94 5.44 3.47
N ALA A 324 22.82 6.64 2.90
CA ALA A 324 21.77 7.59 3.25
C ALA A 324 20.37 7.04 2.93
N VAL A 325 20.19 6.39 1.79
CA VAL A 325 18.93 5.72 1.42
C VAL A 325 18.58 4.61 2.42
N VAL A 326 19.54 3.75 2.78
CA VAL A 326 19.33 2.68 3.77
C VAL A 326 18.96 3.24 5.14
N ILE A 327 19.69 4.25 5.62
CA ILE A 327 19.39 4.92 6.89
C ILE A 327 17.99 5.55 6.86
N ALA A 328 17.64 6.25 5.77
CA ALA A 328 16.33 6.86 5.61
C ALA A 328 15.20 5.83 5.71
N THR A 329 15.35 4.69 5.03
CA THR A 329 14.39 3.60 5.08
C THR A 329 14.26 3.00 6.48
N ILE A 330 15.37 2.76 7.18
CA ILE A 330 15.35 2.26 8.56
C ILE A 330 14.62 3.24 9.49
N VAL A 331 14.90 4.54 9.37
CA VAL A 331 14.24 5.60 10.16
C VAL A 331 12.74 5.61 9.91
N ILE A 332 12.30 5.57 8.65
CA ILE A 332 10.86 5.57 8.30
C ILE A 332 10.17 4.29 8.80
N ILE A 333 10.77 3.12 8.62
CA ILE A 333 10.21 1.86 9.14
C ILE A 333 10.10 1.91 10.67
N GLY A 334 11.11 2.47 11.35
CA GLY A 334 11.09 2.70 12.79
C GLY A 334 9.93 3.63 13.19
N GLN A 335 9.77 4.77 12.53
CA GLN A 335 8.70 5.74 12.79
C GLN A 335 7.30 5.13 12.54
N LEU A 336 7.12 4.38 11.45
CA LEU A 336 5.87 3.67 11.15
C LEU A 336 5.56 2.61 12.21
N SER A 337 6.57 1.91 12.70
CA SER A 337 6.41 0.93 13.79
C SER A 337 5.95 1.61 15.08
N VAL A 338 6.57 2.74 15.45
CA VAL A 338 6.16 3.55 16.60
C VAL A 338 4.73 4.06 16.42
N LEU A 339 4.38 4.59 15.26
CA LEU A 339 3.02 5.04 14.94
C LEU A 339 2.00 3.91 15.09
N LEU A 340 2.32 2.69 14.65
CA LEU A 340 1.43 1.53 14.77
C LEU A 340 1.17 1.16 16.24
N THR A 341 2.21 1.22 17.08
CA THR A 341 2.05 1.02 18.53
C THR A 341 1.22 2.12 19.19
N GLY A 342 1.39 3.38 18.75
CA GLY A 342 0.58 4.52 19.15
C GLY A 342 -0.89 4.34 18.79
N ILE A 343 -1.19 4.00 17.54
CA ILE A 343 -2.57 3.71 17.08
C ILE A 343 -3.22 2.63 17.94
N ARG A 344 -2.50 1.56 18.27
CA ARG A 344 -3.02 0.52 19.16
C ARG A 344 -3.32 1.05 20.57
N ARG A 345 -2.41 1.81 21.17
CA ARG A 345 -2.61 2.40 22.50
C ARG A 345 -3.85 3.30 22.51
N ASN A 346 -3.92 4.18 21.54
CA ASN A 346 -4.99 5.15 21.35
C ASN A 346 -6.35 4.46 21.15
N LEU A 347 -6.41 3.40 20.33
CA LEU A 347 -7.62 2.61 20.16
C LEU A 347 -8.06 1.92 21.46
N LEU A 348 -7.12 1.36 22.22
CA LEU A 348 -7.42 0.71 23.50
C LEU A 348 -7.91 1.71 24.57
N GLN A 349 -7.35 2.93 24.60
CA GLN A 349 -7.82 4.01 25.47
C GLN A 349 -9.23 4.46 25.06
N ALA A 350 -9.46 4.66 23.76
CA ALA A 350 -10.79 4.99 23.25
C ALA A 350 -11.84 3.93 23.61
N PHE A 351 -11.50 2.63 23.53
CA PHE A 351 -12.40 1.55 23.96
C PHE A 351 -12.68 1.55 25.47
N ARG A 352 -11.77 2.09 26.29
CA ARG A 352 -11.97 2.25 27.74
C ARG A 352 -12.79 3.51 28.07
N GLY A 353 -13.07 4.38 27.10
CA GLY A 353 -13.65 5.70 27.34
C GLY A 353 -12.70 6.64 28.09
N ASP A 354 -11.39 6.39 28.00
CA ASP A 354 -10.36 7.25 28.57
C ASP A 354 -9.99 8.34 27.54
N ASP A 355 -10.30 9.58 27.89
CA ASP A 355 -10.14 10.75 27.02
C ASP A 355 -8.88 11.57 27.34
N CYS A 356 -7.93 11.03 28.12
CA CYS A 356 -6.70 11.75 28.48
C CYS A 356 -5.84 12.11 27.27
N GLU A 357 -5.82 11.28 26.21
CA GLU A 357 -4.99 11.51 25.02
C GLU A 357 -5.80 11.88 23.77
N ILE A 358 -7.02 11.36 23.64
CA ILE A 358 -7.89 11.60 22.49
C ILE A 358 -9.10 12.41 22.98
N PRO A 359 -9.20 13.70 22.64
CA PRO A 359 -10.32 14.51 23.08
C PRO A 359 -11.64 13.97 22.49
N ARG A 360 -12.72 14.03 23.27
CA ARG A 360 -14.05 13.65 22.79
C ARG A 360 -14.47 14.54 21.63
N VAL A 361 -14.86 13.87 20.54
CA VAL A 361 -15.41 14.54 19.36
C VAL A 361 -16.75 15.17 19.71
N GLN A 362 -16.86 16.50 19.55
CA GLN A 362 -18.12 17.20 19.71
C GLN A 362 -19.11 16.79 18.61
N ARG A 363 -20.39 16.60 18.95
CA ARG A 363 -21.41 16.10 18.00
C ARG A 363 -21.52 16.92 16.70
N LEU A 364 -21.26 18.22 16.77
CA LEU A 364 -21.31 19.11 15.60
C LEU A 364 -20.19 18.85 14.58
N SER A 365 -19.15 18.09 14.95
CA SER A 365 -17.96 17.85 14.13
C SER A 365 -17.90 16.46 13.47
N TYR A 366 -18.98 15.67 13.51
CA TYR A 366 -18.98 14.32 12.93
C TYR A 366 -18.71 14.30 11.43
N VAL A 367 -19.25 15.27 10.68
CA VAL A 367 -19.01 15.36 9.23
C VAL A 367 -17.53 15.61 8.94
N ASN A 368 -16.93 16.59 9.62
CA ASN A 368 -15.50 16.89 9.48
C ASN A 368 -14.62 15.70 9.91
N SER A 369 -15.02 15.00 10.96
CA SER A 369 -14.33 13.79 11.42
C SER A 369 -14.42 12.65 10.40
N ALA A 370 -15.57 12.47 9.76
CA ALA A 370 -15.76 11.48 8.70
C ALA A 370 -14.92 11.82 7.46
N ILE A 371 -14.93 13.08 7.02
CA ILE A 371 -14.10 13.57 5.91
C ILE A 371 -12.62 13.37 6.23
N GLY A 372 -12.17 13.81 7.40
CA GLY A 372 -10.79 13.63 7.86
C GLY A 372 -10.40 12.15 7.90
N ASN A 373 -11.31 11.27 8.33
CA ASN A 373 -11.10 9.83 8.28
C ASN A 373 -10.89 9.38 6.83
N PHE A 374 -11.74 9.74 5.86
CA PHE A 374 -11.56 9.38 4.44
C PHE A 374 -10.20 9.81 3.88
N HIS A 375 -9.78 11.06 4.14
CA HIS A 375 -8.53 11.58 3.59
C HIS A 375 -7.26 11.12 4.33
N PHE A 376 -7.37 10.64 5.57
CA PHE A 376 -6.23 10.22 6.40
C PHE A 376 -5.26 9.27 5.67
N ALA A 377 -5.79 8.30 4.91
CA ALA A 377 -4.97 7.35 4.16
C ALA A 377 -4.08 8.05 3.12
N GLY A 378 -4.66 8.97 2.34
CA GLY A 378 -3.94 9.71 1.31
C GLY A 378 -2.90 10.66 1.91
N TYR A 379 -3.27 11.37 2.99
CA TYR A 379 -2.33 12.25 3.69
C TYR A 379 -1.15 11.49 4.26
N LEU A 380 -1.38 10.37 4.96
CA LEU A 380 -0.28 9.61 5.55
C LEU A 380 0.68 9.06 4.49
N ILE A 381 0.15 8.52 3.39
CA ILE A 381 0.97 8.04 2.27
C ILE A 381 1.78 9.21 1.67
N GLY A 382 1.13 10.35 1.41
CA GLY A 382 1.80 11.54 0.86
C GLY A 382 2.91 12.06 1.77
N TYR A 383 2.68 12.13 3.08
CA TYR A 383 3.70 12.54 4.04
C TYR A 383 4.89 11.58 4.08
N VAL A 384 4.66 10.27 4.02
CA VAL A 384 5.77 9.30 4.02
C VAL A 384 6.64 9.46 2.77
N VAL A 385 6.04 9.65 1.59
CA VAL A 385 6.78 9.93 0.34
C VAL A 385 7.58 11.22 0.46
N TRP A 386 6.94 12.27 0.98
CA TRP A 386 7.56 13.58 1.15
C TRP A 386 8.77 13.51 2.07
N VAL A 387 8.60 12.95 3.27
CA VAL A 387 9.67 12.78 4.27
C VAL A 387 10.80 11.91 3.73
N PHE A 388 10.50 10.85 2.97
CA PHE A 388 11.53 10.03 2.34
C PHE A 388 12.40 10.85 1.39
N LYS A 389 11.78 11.68 0.52
CA LYS A 389 12.51 12.56 -0.40
C LYS A 389 13.33 13.61 0.35
N GLU A 390 12.76 14.22 1.39
CA GLU A 390 13.48 15.20 2.21
C GLU A 390 14.69 14.60 2.93
N ILE A 391 14.55 13.43 3.57
CA ILE A 391 15.68 12.80 4.28
C ILE A 391 16.83 12.50 3.32
N ILE A 392 16.53 12.00 2.10
CA ILE A 392 17.55 11.75 1.08
C ILE A 392 18.24 13.05 0.66
N PHE A 393 17.47 14.13 0.48
CA PHE A 393 18.01 15.43 0.10
C PHE A 393 18.86 16.07 1.21
N TYR A 394 18.38 16.06 2.46
CA TYR A 394 19.05 16.67 3.62
C TYR A 394 20.30 15.92 4.09
N ASN A 395 20.35 14.59 3.91
CA ASN A 395 21.52 13.78 4.20
C ASN A 395 22.57 13.85 3.09
N HIS A 396 22.34 14.60 2.02
CA HIS A 396 23.35 14.90 1.02
C HIS A 396 24.16 16.13 1.45
N PRO A 397 25.38 15.96 2.02
CA PRO A 397 26.12 17.04 2.68
C PRO A 397 26.48 18.21 1.76
N THR A 398 26.52 18.01 0.44
CA THR A 398 26.86 19.07 -0.53
C THR A 398 25.68 19.96 -0.93
N LEU A 399 24.43 19.53 -0.78
CA LEU A 399 23.25 20.35 -1.12
C LEU A 399 22.89 21.35 0.00
N LYS A 400 23.32 21.07 1.24
CA LYS A 400 23.17 22.02 2.36
C LYS A 400 23.94 23.32 2.15
N MET A 401 25.04 23.33 1.37
CA MET A 401 25.83 24.55 1.15
C MET A 401 25.18 25.57 0.20
N ASN A 402 24.27 25.14 -0.69
CA ASN A 402 23.56 26.07 -1.59
C ASN A 402 22.21 26.55 -1.06
N ALA A 403 21.60 25.83 -0.11
CA ALA A 403 20.30 26.22 0.47
C ALA A 403 20.43 27.31 1.56
N THR A 404 21.62 27.54 2.12
CA THR A 404 21.89 28.64 3.07
C THR A 404 22.31 29.95 2.38
N LEU A 405 22.27 30.00 1.05
CA LEU A 405 22.60 31.17 0.23
C LEU A 405 21.36 31.75 -0.50
N TRP A 406 20.15 31.33 -0.12
CA TRP A 406 18.88 31.94 -0.52
C TRP A 406 18.11 32.47 0.69
#